data_AF-A0A1H8ZIQ6-F1
#
_entry.id   AF-A0A1H8ZIQ6-F1
#
_cell.length_a   1.000
_cell.length_b   1.000
_cell.length_c   1.000
_cell.angle_alpha   90.00
_cell.angle_beta   90.00
_cell.angle_gamma   90.00
#
_symmetry.space_group_name_H-M   'P 1'
#
loop_
_entity.id
_entity.type
_entity.pdbx_description
1 polymer ?
#
loop_
_entity_poly.entity_id
_entity_poly.type
_entity_poly.pdbx_seq_one_letter_code
_entity_poly.pdbx_strand_id
1 'polypeptide(L)'
;MSDDFSTRMQSSMASLPATMRRVALYFDQNRAEVMSRSASELARTINTSDASVIRTAKALGYAGLPELKRSLADQMAEVTPAEAFDRTMKSANADARRAAAQTLLLQHSQVAELQGEAQLESLMSAAGILHGARRIGLFGIGPTAHLTGYMAHLLLRHGREVWQLDATGRGLADGLLGLRQGDAMLAFSYGRPYAEIELVVAEAAGLGIPVLLVTDNATGKLARQVDAVIAVPRGEARGMALHGSTMVWLETLVVALSLLGGSRTTTSLKRLSRLRSAL
;
A
#
# COMPACT_ATOMS: atom_id res chain seq x y z
N MET A 1 2.10 5.33 -8.07
CA MET A 1 1.59 6.50 -8.82
C MET A 1 0.35 7.00 -8.10
N SER A 2 0.34 8.28 -7.74
CA SER A 2 -0.77 8.98 -7.09
C SER A 2 -1.98 9.05 -8.05
N ASP A 3 -3.21 8.91 -7.56
CA ASP A 3 -4.39 9.08 -8.40
C ASP A 3 -4.50 10.53 -8.91
N ASP A 4 -5.29 10.78 -9.97
CA ASP A 4 -5.37 12.11 -10.61
C ASP A 4 -5.81 13.20 -9.62
N PHE A 5 -6.66 12.86 -8.65
CA PHE A 5 -7.09 13.78 -7.61
C PHE A 5 -5.94 14.09 -6.63
N SER A 6 -5.28 13.06 -6.10
CA SER A 6 -4.16 13.20 -5.17
C SER A 6 -2.97 13.90 -5.82
N THR A 7 -2.72 13.68 -7.11
CA THR A 7 -1.69 14.40 -7.90
C THR A 7 -2.02 15.89 -8.02
N ARG A 8 -3.25 16.24 -8.40
CA ARG A 8 -3.73 17.63 -8.48
C ARG A 8 -3.74 18.33 -7.12
N MET A 9 -4.11 17.58 -6.08
CA MET A 9 -4.07 18.06 -4.71
C MET A 9 -2.62 18.36 -4.32
N GLN A 10 -1.69 17.42 -4.47
CA GLN A 10 -0.29 17.63 -4.14
C GLN A 10 0.32 18.83 -4.86
N SER A 11 0.05 19.01 -6.15
CA SER A 11 0.57 20.14 -6.93
C SER A 11 -0.01 21.49 -6.50
N SER A 12 -1.25 21.51 -5.97
CA SER A 12 -1.94 22.74 -5.57
C SER A 12 -1.81 23.05 -4.07
N MET A 13 -1.49 22.06 -3.23
CA MET A 13 -1.56 22.16 -1.76
C MET A 13 -0.73 23.31 -1.17
N ALA A 14 0.43 23.60 -1.76
CA ALA A 14 1.31 24.68 -1.31
C ALA A 14 0.68 26.08 -1.49
N SER A 15 -0.08 26.28 -2.58
CA SER A 15 -0.67 27.58 -2.95
C SER A 15 -2.09 27.80 -2.41
N LEU A 16 -2.76 26.76 -1.89
CA LEU A 16 -4.13 26.88 -1.36
C LEU A 16 -4.19 27.67 -0.04
N PRO A 17 -5.15 28.59 0.15
CA PRO A 17 -5.43 29.19 1.47
C PRO A 17 -5.83 28.14 2.51
N ALA A 18 -5.66 28.45 3.81
CA ALA A 18 -5.91 27.50 4.91
C ALA A 18 -7.31 26.83 4.86
N THR A 19 -8.36 27.60 4.57
CA THR A 19 -9.72 27.07 4.42
C THR A 19 -9.84 26.10 3.24
N MET A 20 -9.20 26.39 2.11
CA MET A 20 -9.23 25.51 0.93
C MET A 20 -8.38 24.25 1.15
N ARG A 21 -7.25 24.36 1.86
CA ARG A 21 -6.48 23.19 2.29
C ARG A 21 -7.32 22.25 3.15
N ARG A 22 -8.08 22.78 4.12
CA ARG A 22 -8.98 21.97 4.96
C ARG A 22 -10.05 21.26 4.12
N VAL A 23 -10.64 21.95 3.15
CA VAL A 23 -11.63 21.37 2.24
C VAL A 23 -11.00 20.29 1.33
N ALA A 24 -9.82 20.54 0.77
CA ALA A 24 -9.11 19.58 -0.08
C ALA A 24 -8.71 18.31 0.69
N LEU A 25 -8.20 18.46 1.92
CA LEU A 25 -7.90 17.34 2.81
C LEU A 25 -9.14 16.54 3.15
N TYR A 26 -10.26 17.22 3.42
CA TYR A 26 -11.53 16.54 3.66
C TYR A 26 -12.01 15.77 2.42
N PHE A 27 -11.82 16.34 1.22
CA PHE A 27 -12.15 15.64 -0.03
C PHE A 27 -11.35 14.36 -0.21
N ASP A 28 -10.04 14.41 0.04
CA ASP A 28 -9.16 13.24 -0.03
C ASP A 28 -9.55 12.15 0.98
N GLN A 29 -9.90 12.57 2.19
CA GLN A 29 -10.19 11.68 3.31
C GLN A 29 -11.57 11.03 3.23
N ASN A 30 -12.56 11.69 2.62
CA ASN A 30 -13.96 11.31 2.69
C ASN A 30 -14.60 11.21 1.30
N ARG A 31 -13.88 10.64 0.32
CA ARG A 31 -14.28 10.60 -1.10
C ARG A 31 -15.71 10.08 -1.32
N ALA A 32 -16.13 9.02 -0.62
CA ALA A 32 -17.50 8.48 -0.70
C ALA A 32 -18.57 9.48 -0.24
N GLU A 33 -18.30 10.20 0.85
CA GLU A 33 -19.19 11.24 1.40
C GLU A 33 -19.25 12.45 0.47
N VAL A 34 -18.13 12.82 -0.13
CA VAL A 34 -18.04 13.92 -1.11
C VAL A 34 -18.88 13.64 -2.35
N MET A 35 -18.84 12.41 -2.87
CA MET A 35 -19.64 12.03 -4.03
C MET A 35 -21.14 12.09 -3.73
N SER A 36 -21.56 11.67 -2.53
CA SER A 36 -22.96 11.58 -2.13
C SER A 36 -23.59 12.89 -1.63
N ARG A 37 -22.79 13.87 -1.19
CA ARG A 37 -23.30 15.12 -0.57
C ARG A 37 -23.25 16.34 -1.47
N SER A 38 -24.26 17.20 -1.40
CA SER A 38 -24.29 18.50 -2.06
C SER A 38 -23.21 19.46 -1.52
N ALA A 39 -22.97 20.57 -2.24
CA ALA A 39 -22.01 21.58 -1.81
C ALA A 39 -22.35 22.18 -0.44
N SER A 40 -23.64 22.39 -0.14
CA SER A 40 -24.13 22.93 1.13
C SER A 40 -23.93 21.94 2.29
N GLU A 41 -24.18 20.66 2.06
CA GLU A 41 -23.97 19.61 3.07
C GLU A 41 -22.48 19.44 3.40
N LEU A 42 -21.61 19.47 2.39
CA LEU A 42 -20.16 19.46 2.58
C LEU A 42 -19.69 20.73 3.30
N ALA A 43 -20.19 21.90 2.91
CA ALA A 43 -19.86 23.16 3.56
C ALA A 43 -20.20 23.15 5.05
N ARG A 44 -21.39 22.65 5.40
CA ARG A 44 -21.82 22.46 6.79
C ARG A 44 -20.92 21.48 7.54
N THR A 45 -20.56 20.36 6.92
CA THR A 45 -19.72 19.32 7.56
C THR A 45 -18.29 19.83 7.82
N ILE A 46 -17.74 20.62 6.91
CA ILE A 46 -16.36 21.14 6.96
C ILE A 46 -16.29 22.49 7.70
N ASN A 47 -17.44 23.00 8.17
CA ASN A 47 -17.60 24.34 8.75
C ASN A 47 -17.00 25.43 7.85
N THR A 48 -17.58 25.57 6.65
CA THR A 48 -17.18 26.54 5.61
C THR A 48 -18.41 26.97 4.79
N SER A 49 -18.21 27.74 3.73
CA SER A 49 -19.29 28.15 2.80
C SER A 49 -19.30 27.31 1.51
N ASP A 50 -20.47 27.17 0.89
CA ASP A 50 -20.68 26.51 -0.41
C ASP A 50 -19.73 27.07 -1.48
N ALA A 51 -19.56 28.40 -1.49
CA ALA A 51 -18.62 29.08 -2.38
C ALA A 51 -17.18 28.62 -2.14
N SER A 52 -16.79 28.34 -0.90
CA SER A 52 -15.45 27.82 -0.58
C SER A 52 -15.26 26.38 -1.03
N VAL A 53 -16.30 25.54 -0.95
CA VAL A 53 -16.30 24.17 -1.50
C VAL A 53 -16.09 24.21 -3.02
N ILE A 54 -16.86 25.03 -3.73
CA ILE A 54 -16.76 25.16 -5.20
C ILE A 54 -15.43 25.78 -5.61
N ARG A 55 -14.97 26.84 -4.94
CA ARG A 55 -13.67 27.46 -5.22
C ARG A 55 -12.52 26.50 -4.97
N THR A 56 -12.60 25.62 -3.97
CA THR A 56 -11.57 24.61 -3.72
C THR A 56 -11.53 23.60 -4.87
N ALA A 57 -12.68 23.09 -5.33
CA ALA A 57 -12.72 22.21 -6.51
C ALA A 57 -12.07 22.87 -7.75
N LYS A 58 -12.33 24.17 -7.96
CA LYS A 58 -11.70 24.96 -9.02
C LYS A 58 -10.21 25.15 -8.84
N ALA A 59 -9.77 25.44 -7.62
CA ALA A 59 -8.36 25.61 -7.29
C ALA A 59 -7.56 24.31 -7.44
N LEU A 60 -8.21 23.14 -7.33
CA LEU A 60 -7.64 21.82 -7.63
C LEU A 60 -7.64 21.49 -9.14
N GLY A 61 -8.04 22.43 -10.01
CA GLY A 61 -8.01 22.26 -11.45
C GLY A 61 -9.22 21.57 -12.06
N TYR A 62 -10.35 21.51 -11.35
CA TYR A 62 -11.64 21.04 -11.89
C TYR A 62 -12.54 22.23 -12.28
N ALA A 63 -13.43 22.06 -13.25
CA ALA A 63 -14.46 23.04 -13.62
C ALA A 63 -15.42 23.37 -12.46
N GLY A 64 -15.56 22.45 -11.49
CA GLY A 64 -16.32 22.63 -10.26
C GLY A 64 -16.57 21.32 -9.52
N LEU A 65 -17.39 21.37 -8.47
CA LEU A 65 -17.70 20.20 -7.65
C LEU A 65 -18.27 19.01 -8.46
N PRO A 66 -19.15 19.18 -9.47
CA PRO A 66 -19.66 18.05 -10.25
C PRO A 66 -18.59 17.30 -11.06
N GLU A 67 -17.59 18.01 -11.60
CA GLU A 67 -16.49 17.35 -12.31
C GLU A 67 -15.52 16.67 -11.35
N LEU A 68 -15.21 17.32 -10.21
CA LEU A 68 -14.44 16.69 -9.14
C LEU A 68 -15.10 15.38 -8.69
N LYS A 69 -16.42 15.38 -8.46
CA LYS A 69 -17.17 14.18 -8.10
C LYS A 69 -17.08 13.08 -9.16
N ARG A 70 -17.15 13.44 -10.45
CA ARG A 70 -16.97 12.48 -11.55
C ARG A 70 -15.56 11.89 -11.55
N SER A 71 -14.53 12.72 -11.41
CA SER A 71 -13.14 12.26 -11.31
C SER A 71 -12.95 11.31 -10.12
N LEU A 72 -13.50 11.65 -8.94
CA LEU A 72 -13.48 10.77 -7.76
C LEU A 72 -14.25 9.46 -8.00
N ALA A 73 -15.43 9.53 -8.62
CA ALA A 73 -16.24 8.35 -8.93
C ALA A 73 -15.54 7.41 -9.90
N ASP A 74 -14.95 7.94 -10.96
CA ASP A 74 -14.17 7.17 -11.92
C ASP A 74 -13.00 6.49 -11.21
N GLN A 75 -12.28 7.21 -10.34
CA GLN A 75 -11.14 6.66 -9.60
C GLN A 75 -11.54 5.58 -8.60
N MET A 76 -12.73 5.69 -8.01
CA MET A 76 -13.26 4.71 -7.06
C MET A 76 -13.97 3.54 -7.74
N ALA A 77 -14.28 3.63 -9.03
CA ALA A 77 -14.84 2.52 -9.78
C ALA A 77 -13.86 1.34 -9.76
N GLU A 78 -14.29 0.23 -9.17
CA GLU A 78 -13.53 -1.00 -9.19
C GLU A 78 -13.41 -1.48 -10.63
N VAL A 79 -12.18 -1.63 -11.10
CA VAL A 79 -11.90 -2.24 -12.40
C VAL A 79 -11.84 -3.74 -12.17
N THR A 80 -12.72 -4.45 -12.84
CA THR A 80 -12.73 -5.91 -12.77
C THR A 80 -11.43 -6.47 -13.37
N PRO A 81 -10.99 -7.69 -12.97
CA PRO A 81 -9.84 -8.33 -13.58
C PRO A 81 -9.93 -8.45 -15.11
N ALA A 82 -11.14 -8.67 -15.65
CA ALA A 82 -11.40 -8.73 -17.09
C ALA A 82 -11.17 -7.37 -17.78
N GLU A 83 -11.70 -6.29 -17.21
CA GLU A 83 -11.47 -4.93 -17.76
C GLU A 83 -10.01 -4.50 -17.67
N ALA A 84 -9.31 -4.87 -16.59
CA ALA A 84 -7.89 -4.62 -16.44
C ALA A 84 -7.07 -5.37 -17.52
N PHE A 85 -7.43 -6.63 -17.78
CA PHE A 85 -6.86 -7.43 -18.87
C PHE A 85 -7.14 -6.78 -20.23
N ASP A 86 -8.39 -6.41 -20.54
CA ASP A 86 -8.75 -5.77 -21.80
C ASP A 86 -7.99 -4.48 -22.06
N ARG A 87 -7.77 -3.67 -21.01
CA ARG A 87 -6.98 -2.43 -21.11
C ARG A 87 -5.52 -2.72 -21.45
N THR A 88 -4.90 -3.68 -20.75
CA THR A 88 -3.52 -4.11 -21.02
C THR A 88 -3.39 -4.71 -22.42
N MET A 89 -4.39 -5.47 -22.90
CA MET A 89 -4.37 -6.02 -24.25
C MET A 89 -4.55 -4.94 -25.32
N LYS A 90 -5.41 -3.95 -25.10
CA LYS A 90 -5.59 -2.82 -26.01
C LYS A 90 -4.32 -1.96 -26.12
N SER A 91 -3.60 -1.69 -25.03
CA SER A 91 -2.33 -0.95 -25.08
C SER A 91 -1.21 -1.70 -25.81
N ALA A 92 -1.34 -3.03 -25.89
CA ALA A 92 -0.46 -3.92 -26.64
C ALA A 92 -0.94 -4.21 -28.08
N ASN A 93 -2.00 -3.57 -28.57
CA ASN A 93 -2.63 -3.87 -29.87
C ASN A 93 -2.97 -5.35 -30.06
N ALA A 94 -3.35 -6.04 -28.96
CA ALA A 94 -3.62 -7.47 -28.92
C ALA A 94 -2.47 -8.39 -29.39
N ASP A 95 -1.23 -7.88 -29.47
CA ASP A 95 -0.05 -8.68 -29.83
C ASP A 95 0.66 -9.20 -28.56
N ALA A 96 0.79 -10.52 -28.45
CA ALA A 96 1.34 -11.18 -27.25
C ALA A 96 2.82 -10.85 -27.00
N ARG A 97 3.63 -10.75 -28.07
CA ARG A 97 5.06 -10.41 -27.94
C ARG A 97 5.22 -8.98 -27.46
N ARG A 98 4.42 -8.06 -27.98
CA ARG A 98 4.38 -6.66 -27.56
C ARG A 98 3.90 -6.52 -26.13
N ALA A 99 2.83 -7.22 -25.72
CA ALA A 99 2.34 -7.23 -24.35
C ALA A 99 3.41 -7.72 -23.37
N ALA A 100 4.12 -8.80 -23.70
CA ALA A 100 5.23 -9.32 -22.90
C ALA A 100 6.38 -8.31 -22.80
N ALA A 101 6.79 -7.70 -23.93
CA ALA A 101 7.85 -6.69 -23.94
C ALA A 101 7.49 -5.45 -23.12
N GLN A 102 6.25 -4.95 -23.25
CA GLN A 102 5.73 -3.83 -22.46
C GLN A 102 5.70 -4.16 -20.96
N THR A 103 5.25 -5.37 -20.60
CA THR A 103 5.22 -5.83 -19.20
C THR A 103 6.63 -5.91 -18.60
N LEU A 104 7.61 -6.44 -19.35
CA LEU A 104 8.99 -6.51 -18.90
C LEU A 104 9.61 -5.12 -18.71
N LEU A 105 9.40 -4.21 -19.68
CA LEU A 105 9.90 -2.83 -19.59
C LEU A 105 9.28 -2.07 -18.41
N LEU A 106 7.99 -2.25 -18.17
CA LEU A 106 7.28 -1.65 -17.05
C LEU A 106 7.81 -2.17 -15.71
N GLN A 107 7.97 -3.49 -15.56
CA GLN A 107 8.53 -4.03 -14.32
C GLN A 107 9.98 -3.58 -14.11
N HIS A 108 10.77 -3.51 -15.17
CA HIS A 108 12.13 -2.99 -15.10
C HIS A 108 12.16 -1.54 -14.61
N SER A 109 11.31 -0.66 -15.15
CA SER A 109 11.24 0.74 -14.70
C SER A 109 10.78 0.84 -13.24
N GLN A 110 9.76 0.07 -12.85
CA GLN A 110 9.25 0.04 -11.47
C GLN A 110 10.28 -0.48 -10.47
N VAL A 111 11.11 -1.45 -10.86
CA VAL A 111 12.23 -1.90 -10.02
C VAL A 111 13.34 -0.85 -9.94
N ALA A 112 13.64 -0.16 -11.05
CA ALA A 112 14.63 0.91 -11.06
C ALA A 112 14.21 2.08 -10.14
N GLU A 113 12.91 2.41 -10.06
CA GLU A 113 12.37 3.40 -9.12
C GLU A 113 12.67 3.05 -7.65
N LEU A 114 12.78 1.76 -7.32
CA LEU A 114 13.07 1.32 -5.95
C LEU A 114 14.51 1.62 -5.49
N GLN A 115 15.39 2.02 -6.40
CA GLN A 115 16.79 2.36 -6.11
C GLN A 115 16.97 3.82 -5.66
N GLY A 116 15.92 4.63 -5.73
CA GLY A 116 15.99 6.03 -5.30
C GLY A 116 16.27 6.17 -3.79
N GLU A 117 17.00 7.22 -3.41
CA GLU A 117 17.44 7.45 -2.02
C GLU A 117 16.28 7.38 -1.01
N ALA A 118 15.17 8.10 -1.29
CA ALA A 118 13.99 8.08 -0.41
C ALA A 118 13.38 6.68 -0.24
N GLN A 119 13.47 5.83 -1.26
CA GLN A 119 12.99 4.46 -1.17
C GLN A 119 13.94 3.60 -0.35
N LEU A 120 15.26 3.80 -0.49
CA LEU A 120 16.26 3.12 0.32
C LEU A 120 16.17 3.53 1.79
N GLU A 121 15.96 4.81 2.09
CA GLU A 121 15.68 5.29 3.45
C GLU A 121 14.42 4.62 4.03
N SER A 122 13.34 4.55 3.25
CA SER A 122 12.11 3.87 3.65
C SER A 122 12.32 2.37 3.91
N LEU A 123 13.10 1.70 3.04
CA LEU A 123 13.49 0.29 3.22
C LEU A 123 14.31 0.09 4.49
N MET A 124 15.27 0.97 4.78
CA MET A 124 16.12 0.86 5.96
C MET A 124 15.37 1.16 7.25
N SER A 125 14.45 2.13 7.24
CA SER A 125 13.51 2.38 8.32
C SER A 125 12.65 1.13 8.60
N ALA A 126 12.09 0.54 7.53
CA ALA A 126 11.32 -0.69 7.62
C ALA A 126 12.12 -1.86 8.20
N ALA A 127 13.34 -2.05 7.71
CA ALA A 127 14.25 -3.07 8.20
C ALA A 127 14.62 -2.85 9.69
N GLY A 128 14.79 -1.60 10.13
CA GLY A 128 15.04 -1.26 11.52
C GLY A 128 13.90 -1.66 12.46
N ILE A 129 12.66 -1.29 12.10
CA ILE A 129 11.45 -1.66 12.87
C ILE A 129 11.32 -3.18 12.97
N LEU A 130 11.38 -3.87 11.83
CA LEU A 130 11.26 -5.33 11.78
C LEU A 130 12.45 -6.04 12.45
N HIS A 131 13.64 -5.43 12.48
CA HIS A 131 14.79 -5.98 13.16
C HIS A 131 14.60 -6.01 14.68
N GLY A 132 14.03 -4.93 15.25
CA GLY A 132 13.76 -4.78 16.68
C GLY A 132 12.57 -5.62 17.18
N ALA A 133 11.70 -6.06 16.27
CA ALA A 133 10.56 -6.89 16.62
C ALA A 133 10.95 -8.30 17.10
N ARG A 134 10.21 -8.81 18.09
CA ARG A 134 10.31 -10.20 18.57
C ARG A 134 9.84 -11.16 17.48
N ARG A 135 8.66 -10.88 16.92
CA ARG A 135 8.05 -11.63 15.83
C ARG A 135 7.59 -10.66 14.75
N ILE A 136 7.52 -11.13 13.51
CA ILE A 136 7.01 -10.36 12.37
C ILE A 136 5.69 -10.95 11.90
N GLY A 137 4.62 -10.17 11.99
CA GLY A 137 3.29 -10.52 11.51
C GLY A 137 3.14 -10.11 10.06
N LEU A 138 2.65 -11.01 9.22
CA LEU A 138 2.53 -10.79 7.78
C LEU A 138 1.04 -10.81 7.41
N PHE A 139 0.48 -9.64 7.15
CA PHE A 139 -0.93 -9.53 6.75
C PHE A 139 -1.06 -9.32 5.25
N GLY A 140 -1.87 -10.15 4.60
CA GLY A 140 -2.20 -10.01 3.19
C GLY A 140 -3.21 -11.06 2.77
N ILE A 141 -4.24 -10.64 2.05
CA ILE A 141 -5.34 -11.50 1.57
C ILE A 141 -5.37 -11.55 0.04
N GLY A 142 -6.08 -12.54 -0.51
CA GLY A 142 -6.15 -12.75 -1.96
C GLY A 142 -4.75 -12.93 -2.58
N PRO A 143 -4.40 -12.24 -3.69
CA PRO A 143 -3.09 -12.38 -4.31
C PRO A 143 -1.90 -12.08 -3.38
N THR A 144 -2.08 -11.18 -2.40
CA THR A 144 -1.01 -10.81 -1.47
C THR A 144 -0.75 -11.85 -0.38
N ALA A 145 -1.69 -12.78 -0.13
CA ALA A 145 -1.46 -13.92 0.77
C ALA A 145 -0.31 -14.81 0.30
N HIS A 146 -0.11 -14.92 -1.02
CA HIS A 146 1.01 -15.68 -1.57
C HIS A 146 2.35 -14.96 -1.35
N LEU A 147 2.35 -13.62 -1.35
CA LEU A 147 3.53 -12.82 -1.03
C LEU A 147 3.87 -12.91 0.45
N THR A 148 2.87 -12.92 1.35
CA THR A 148 3.12 -13.15 2.78
C THR A 148 3.67 -14.56 3.01
N GLY A 149 3.19 -15.57 2.29
CA GLY A 149 3.72 -16.94 2.37
C GLY A 149 5.17 -17.04 1.90
N TYR A 150 5.50 -16.39 0.78
CA TYR A 150 6.88 -16.31 0.31
C TYR A 150 7.78 -15.59 1.31
N MET A 151 7.32 -14.45 1.84
CA MET A 151 8.06 -13.67 2.84
C MET A 151 8.26 -14.45 4.14
N ALA A 152 7.24 -15.17 4.61
CA ALA A 152 7.31 -16.05 5.78
C ALA A 152 8.40 -17.10 5.58
N HIS A 153 8.45 -17.72 4.39
CA HIS A 153 9.46 -18.71 4.04
C HIS A 153 10.89 -18.14 4.10
N LEU A 154 11.10 -16.96 3.52
CA LEU A 154 12.39 -16.28 3.55
C LEU A 154 12.79 -15.91 4.97
N LEU A 155 11.94 -15.20 5.71
CA LEU A 155 12.23 -14.75 7.07
C LEU A 155 12.51 -15.91 8.04
N LEU A 156 11.78 -17.02 7.93
CA LEU A 156 12.01 -18.23 8.72
C LEU A 156 13.43 -18.79 8.52
N ARG A 157 13.88 -18.92 7.26
CA ARG A 157 15.24 -19.40 6.96
C ARG A 157 16.31 -18.48 7.54
N HIS A 158 16.02 -17.20 7.64
CA HIS A 158 16.91 -16.17 8.18
C HIS A 158 16.77 -15.99 9.71
N GLY A 159 16.09 -16.93 10.38
CA GLY A 159 16.04 -17.01 11.84
C GLY A 159 15.08 -16.01 12.48
N ARG A 160 14.12 -15.49 11.73
CA ARG A 160 13.03 -14.65 12.27
C ARG A 160 11.83 -15.51 12.63
N GLU A 161 11.18 -15.17 13.73
CA GLU A 161 9.86 -15.70 14.07
C GLU A 161 8.80 -14.93 13.29
N VAL A 162 7.93 -15.65 12.58
CA VAL A 162 6.89 -15.06 11.73
C VAL A 162 5.56 -15.73 11.98
N TRP A 163 4.47 -15.00 11.76
CA TRP A 163 3.13 -15.57 11.63
C TRP A 163 2.38 -14.86 10.52
N GLN A 164 1.44 -15.57 9.91
CA GLN A 164 0.66 -15.05 8.79
C GLN A 164 -0.76 -14.76 9.22
N LEU A 165 -1.32 -13.70 8.64
CA LEU A 165 -2.72 -13.31 8.75
C LEU A 165 -3.25 -13.15 7.31
N ASP A 166 -3.67 -14.27 6.73
CA ASP A 166 -4.14 -14.41 5.35
C ASP A 166 -5.61 -14.83 5.23
N ALA A 167 -6.28 -15.03 6.37
CA ALA A 167 -7.71 -15.27 6.47
C ALA A 167 -8.54 -13.97 6.38
N THR A 168 -9.82 -14.12 6.06
CA THR A 168 -10.83 -13.05 6.12
C THR A 168 -11.93 -13.41 7.12
N GLY A 169 -12.83 -12.46 7.40
CA GLY A 169 -13.99 -12.69 8.27
C GLY A 169 -13.61 -13.18 9.68
N ARG A 170 -14.29 -14.22 10.18
CA ARG A 170 -14.07 -14.75 11.53
C ARG A 170 -12.66 -15.31 11.73
N GLY A 171 -12.08 -15.94 10.69
CA GLY A 171 -10.71 -16.47 10.78
C GLY A 171 -9.66 -15.39 10.97
N LEU A 172 -9.89 -14.19 10.40
CA LEU A 172 -9.05 -13.04 10.70
C LEU A 172 -9.13 -12.63 12.17
N ALA A 173 -10.35 -12.58 12.73
CA ALA A 173 -10.54 -12.23 14.14
C ALA A 173 -9.83 -13.22 15.07
N ASP A 174 -9.91 -14.53 14.78
CA ASP A 174 -9.18 -15.55 15.55
C ASP A 174 -7.65 -15.36 15.44
N GLY A 175 -7.15 -15.03 14.24
CA GLY A 175 -5.73 -14.74 14.03
C GLY A 175 -5.25 -13.48 14.78
N LEU A 176 -6.10 -12.46 14.90
CA LEU A 176 -5.76 -11.20 15.57
C LEU A 176 -5.54 -11.38 17.08
N LEU A 177 -6.16 -12.38 17.71
CA LEU A 177 -5.89 -12.74 19.12
C LEU A 177 -4.41 -13.12 19.36
N GLY A 178 -3.67 -13.45 18.29
CA GLY A 178 -2.26 -13.78 18.34
C GLY A 178 -1.31 -12.58 18.46
N LEU A 179 -1.79 -11.34 18.27
CA LEU A 179 -0.97 -10.12 18.36
C LEU A 179 -0.52 -9.87 19.80
N ARG A 180 0.75 -9.50 19.98
CA ARG A 180 1.35 -9.25 21.29
C ARG A 180 2.30 -8.07 21.24
N GLN A 181 2.45 -7.37 22.36
CA GLN A 181 3.44 -6.30 22.49
C GLN A 181 4.85 -6.80 22.14
N GLY A 182 5.61 -5.98 21.41
CA GLY A 182 6.95 -6.31 20.91
C GLY A 182 6.96 -7.01 19.55
N ASP A 183 5.80 -7.30 18.98
CA ASP A 183 5.63 -7.69 17.59
C ASP A 183 5.78 -6.47 16.65
N ALA A 184 5.93 -6.72 15.34
CA ALA A 184 5.73 -5.72 14.28
C ALA A 184 4.98 -6.33 13.10
N MET A 185 4.19 -5.51 12.39
CA MET A 185 3.34 -5.95 11.29
C MET A 185 3.87 -5.45 9.94
N LEU A 186 3.98 -6.35 8.96
CA LEU A 186 4.12 -6.01 7.55
C LEU A 186 2.79 -6.32 6.85
N ALA A 187 2.08 -5.28 6.41
CA ALA A 187 0.74 -5.37 5.86
C ALA A 187 0.70 -4.90 4.40
N PHE A 188 0.00 -5.61 3.53
CA PHE A 188 -0.15 -5.24 2.12
C PHE A 188 -1.53 -4.63 1.85
N SER A 189 -1.57 -3.45 1.24
CA SER A 189 -2.80 -2.82 0.74
C SER A 189 -2.57 -2.23 -0.64
N TYR A 190 -3.05 -2.90 -1.68
CA TYR A 190 -3.01 -2.37 -3.04
C TYR A 190 -4.40 -1.95 -3.51
N GLY A 191 -4.47 -0.79 -4.17
CA GLY A 191 -5.73 -0.19 -4.56
C GLY A 191 -6.54 0.25 -3.34
N ARG A 192 -7.83 -0.10 -3.32
CA ARG A 192 -8.74 0.25 -2.22
C ARG A 192 -8.46 -0.63 -1.00
N PRO A 193 -8.23 -0.05 0.20
CA PRO A 193 -8.13 -0.81 1.43
C PRO A 193 -9.43 -1.58 1.73
N TYR A 194 -9.30 -2.86 2.03
CA TYR A 194 -10.41 -3.69 2.51
C TYR A 194 -10.66 -3.49 4.01
N ALA A 195 -11.83 -3.89 4.49
CA ALA A 195 -12.17 -3.76 5.92
C ALA A 195 -11.20 -4.57 6.81
N GLU A 196 -10.68 -5.69 6.30
CA GLU A 196 -9.73 -6.55 6.97
C GLU A 196 -8.44 -5.82 7.36
N ILE A 197 -7.86 -5.02 6.45
CA ILE A 197 -6.63 -4.30 6.77
C ILE A 197 -6.88 -3.11 7.68
N GLU A 198 -8.04 -2.46 7.58
CA GLU A 198 -8.43 -1.41 8.53
C GLU A 198 -8.54 -1.99 9.94
N LEU A 199 -9.12 -3.18 10.10
CA LEU A 199 -9.19 -3.89 11.38
C LEU A 199 -7.81 -4.26 11.92
N VAL A 200 -6.92 -4.79 11.07
CA VAL A 200 -5.55 -5.15 11.45
C VAL A 200 -4.77 -3.93 11.95
N VAL A 201 -4.87 -2.80 11.24
CA VAL A 201 -4.20 -1.55 11.64
C VAL A 201 -4.77 -1.03 12.94
N ALA A 202 -6.09 -1.06 13.12
CA ALA A 202 -6.73 -0.60 14.34
C ALA A 202 -6.33 -1.45 15.57
N GLU A 203 -6.31 -2.78 15.43
CA GLU A 203 -5.91 -3.69 16.51
C GLU A 203 -4.42 -3.54 16.86
N ALA A 204 -3.55 -3.47 15.85
CA ALA A 204 -2.12 -3.25 16.06
C ALA A 204 -1.86 -1.92 16.78
N ALA A 205 -2.55 -0.85 16.39
CA ALA A 205 -2.46 0.45 17.06
C ALA A 205 -2.92 0.38 18.52
N GLY A 206 -4.01 -0.33 18.82
CA GLY A 206 -4.51 -0.54 20.19
C GLY A 206 -3.50 -1.25 21.12
N LEU A 207 -2.61 -2.06 20.54
CA LEU A 207 -1.57 -2.80 21.25
C LEU A 207 -0.18 -2.14 21.20
N GLY A 208 -0.05 -1.00 20.50
CA GLY A 208 1.24 -0.34 20.28
C GLY A 208 2.21 -1.15 19.42
N ILE A 209 1.68 -1.97 18.51
CA ILE A 209 2.45 -2.78 17.56
C ILE A 209 2.67 -1.94 16.29
N PRO A 210 3.93 -1.68 15.89
CA PRO A 210 4.19 -0.88 14.71
C PRO A 210 3.74 -1.61 13.43
N VAL A 211 3.13 -0.86 12.52
CA VAL A 211 2.66 -1.34 11.22
C VAL A 211 3.47 -0.70 10.08
N LEU A 212 3.99 -1.56 9.21
CA LEU A 212 4.63 -1.22 7.96
C LEU A 212 3.67 -1.56 6.82
N LEU A 213 3.22 -0.55 6.09
CA LEU A 213 2.27 -0.68 5.00
C LEU A 213 2.96 -0.70 3.64
N VAL A 214 2.85 -1.82 2.92
CA VAL A 214 3.27 -1.92 1.51
C VAL A 214 2.07 -1.62 0.62
N THR A 215 2.16 -0.57 -0.21
CA THR A 215 1.03 -0.04 -0.97
C THR A 215 1.43 0.66 -2.26
N ASP A 216 0.52 0.76 -3.22
CA ASP A 216 0.62 1.63 -4.39
C ASP A 216 0.10 3.07 -4.13
N ASN A 217 -0.52 3.32 -2.96
CA ASN A 217 -1.07 4.60 -2.54
C ASN A 217 -0.45 5.09 -1.22
N ALA A 218 0.64 5.84 -1.32
CA ALA A 218 1.38 6.35 -0.16
C ALA A 218 0.69 7.50 0.60
N THR A 219 -0.41 8.04 0.10
CA THR A 219 -1.09 9.21 0.67
C THR A 219 -2.51 8.94 1.15
N GLY A 220 -2.99 7.70 1.04
CA GLY A 220 -4.32 7.32 1.46
C GLY A 220 -4.56 7.45 2.97
N LYS A 221 -5.83 7.30 3.39
CA LYS A 221 -6.23 7.28 4.81
C LYS A 221 -5.40 6.31 5.64
N LEU A 222 -5.20 5.10 5.12
CA LEU A 222 -4.45 4.03 5.80
C LEU A 222 -2.98 4.42 6.02
N ALA A 223 -2.36 5.12 5.06
CA ALA A 223 -0.96 5.56 5.13
C ALA A 223 -0.70 6.53 6.29
N ARG A 224 -1.73 7.20 6.82
CA ARG A 224 -1.63 8.10 7.98
C ARG A 224 -1.83 7.41 9.34
N GLN A 225 -2.17 6.13 9.33
CA GLN A 225 -2.50 5.35 10.54
C GLN A 225 -1.42 4.30 10.87
N VAL A 226 -0.31 4.31 10.14
CA VAL A 226 0.76 3.31 10.21
C VAL A 226 2.11 4.00 10.44
N ASP A 227 3.05 3.26 10.98
CA ASP A 227 4.38 3.77 11.39
C ASP A 227 5.33 3.96 10.21
N ALA A 228 5.18 3.15 9.17
CA ALA A 228 5.96 3.28 7.94
C ALA A 228 5.10 2.94 6.71
N VAL A 229 5.32 3.70 5.64
CA VAL A 229 4.66 3.50 4.35
C VAL A 229 5.71 3.21 3.29
N ILE A 230 5.54 2.10 2.60
CA ILE A 230 6.42 1.64 1.55
C ILE A 230 5.64 1.68 0.25
N ALA A 231 5.91 2.72 -0.53
CA ALA A 231 5.32 2.91 -1.84
C ALA A 231 5.96 1.92 -2.83
N VAL A 232 5.23 0.89 -3.24
CA VAL A 232 5.69 -0.06 -4.25
C VAL A 232 4.70 -0.03 -5.43
N PRO A 233 5.15 0.33 -6.64
CA PRO A 233 4.29 0.31 -7.82
C PRO A 233 3.76 -1.11 -8.10
N ARG A 234 2.53 -1.24 -8.61
CA ARG A 234 1.87 -2.53 -8.90
C ARG A 234 1.36 -2.59 -10.35
N GLY A 235 2.24 -2.40 -11.32
CA GLY A 235 1.84 -2.24 -12.73
C GLY A 235 1.22 -0.87 -13.03
N GLU A 236 0.53 -0.75 -14.16
CA GLU A 236 -0.15 0.48 -14.58
C GLU A 236 -1.46 0.68 -13.82
N ALA A 237 -1.83 1.95 -13.60
CA ALA A 237 -3.12 2.28 -13.01
C ALA A 237 -4.26 1.67 -13.83
N ARG A 238 -5.10 0.84 -13.18
CA ARG A 238 -6.22 0.12 -13.81
C ARG A 238 -5.82 -0.91 -14.89
N GLY A 239 -4.54 -1.24 -15.00
CA GLY A 239 -4.04 -2.35 -15.81
C GLY A 239 -3.98 -3.65 -15.00
N MET A 240 -3.50 -4.73 -15.62
CA MET A 240 -3.24 -5.98 -14.92
C MET A 240 -2.32 -5.76 -13.70
N ALA A 241 -2.71 -6.34 -12.56
CA ALA A 241 -1.92 -6.29 -11.35
C ALA A 241 -0.60 -7.06 -11.51
N LEU A 242 0.52 -6.38 -11.29
CA LEU A 242 1.87 -6.96 -11.34
C LEU A 242 2.54 -6.88 -9.97
N HIS A 243 3.18 -7.96 -9.53
CA HIS A 243 3.84 -8.06 -8.21
C HIS A 243 5.37 -8.18 -8.28
N GLY A 244 5.98 -8.02 -9.46
CA GLY A 244 7.43 -8.17 -9.65
C GLY A 244 8.25 -7.21 -8.80
N SER A 245 7.92 -5.91 -8.83
CA SER A 245 8.51 -4.88 -7.95
C SER A 245 8.33 -5.20 -6.46
N THR A 246 7.16 -5.70 -6.06
CA THR A 246 6.90 -6.14 -4.68
C THR A 246 7.82 -7.29 -4.27
N MET A 247 7.97 -8.30 -5.13
CA MET A 247 8.86 -9.43 -4.85
C MET A 247 10.31 -8.97 -4.69
N VAL A 248 10.80 -8.13 -5.61
CA VAL A 248 12.17 -7.57 -5.53
C VAL A 248 12.35 -6.75 -4.25
N TRP A 249 11.36 -5.94 -3.87
CA TRP A 249 11.41 -5.19 -2.61
C TRP A 249 11.46 -6.11 -1.38
N LEU A 250 10.64 -7.18 -1.34
CA LEU A 250 10.64 -8.14 -0.24
C LEU A 250 11.99 -8.86 -0.10
N GLU A 251 12.59 -9.28 -1.21
CA GLU A 251 13.91 -9.92 -1.22
C GLU A 251 14.99 -8.95 -0.73
N THR A 252 14.91 -7.68 -1.17
CA THR A 252 15.83 -6.63 -0.72
C THR A 252 15.69 -6.37 0.78
N LEU A 253 14.46 -6.35 1.30
CA LEU A 253 14.19 -6.23 2.73
C LEU A 253 14.76 -7.42 3.53
N VAL A 254 14.64 -8.64 3.01
CA VAL A 254 15.25 -9.82 3.65
C VAL A 254 16.77 -9.69 3.69
N VAL A 255 17.41 -9.23 2.62
CA VAL A 255 18.87 -8.97 2.59
C VAL A 255 19.25 -7.95 3.67
N ALA A 256 18.55 -6.81 3.74
CA ALA A 256 18.79 -5.78 4.76
C ALA A 256 18.61 -6.34 6.19
N LEU A 257 17.50 -7.06 6.45
CA LEU A 257 17.22 -7.69 7.74
C LEU A 257 18.25 -8.74 8.14
N SER A 258 18.83 -9.43 7.16
CA SER A 258 19.84 -10.46 7.36
C SER A 258 21.16 -9.86 7.81
N LEU A 259 21.56 -8.75 7.19
CA LEU A 259 22.76 -7.99 7.54
C LEU A 259 22.62 -7.38 8.93
N LEU A 260 21.45 -6.77 9.25
CA LEU A 260 21.16 -6.27 10.59
C LEU A 260 21.15 -7.41 11.63
N GLY A 261 20.64 -8.59 11.26
CA GLY A 261 20.53 -9.76 12.13
C GLY A 261 21.86 -10.44 12.51
N GLY A 262 22.97 -10.12 11.82
CA GLY A 262 24.30 -10.64 12.11
C GLY A 262 24.36 -12.18 12.22
N SER A 263 24.81 -12.67 13.38
CA SER A 263 25.00 -14.11 13.63
C SER A 263 23.70 -14.93 13.66
N ARG A 264 22.54 -14.30 13.85
CA ARG A 264 21.22 -14.97 13.85
C ARG A 264 20.97 -15.68 12.52
N THR A 265 21.16 -14.96 11.42
CA THR A 265 20.96 -15.46 10.07
C THR A 265 21.89 -16.64 9.78
N THR A 266 23.19 -16.46 10.03
CA THR A 266 24.20 -17.49 9.79
C THR A 266 23.94 -18.76 10.63
N THR A 267 23.52 -18.60 11.89
CA THR A 267 23.16 -19.73 12.77
C THR A 267 21.97 -20.49 12.21
N SER A 268 20.92 -19.80 11.80
CA SER A 268 19.73 -20.41 11.21
C SER A 268 20.04 -21.16 9.91
N LEU A 269 20.81 -20.54 9.01
CA LEU A 269 21.21 -21.16 7.74
C LEU A 269 22.12 -22.37 7.94
N LYS A 270 23.09 -22.32 8.87
CA LYS A 270 23.90 -23.50 9.24
C LYS A 270 23.03 -24.63 9.80
N ARG A 271 22.05 -24.30 10.65
CA ARG A 271 21.08 -25.28 11.17
C ARG A 271 20.27 -25.90 10.04
N LEU A 272 19.79 -25.10 9.08
CA LEU A 272 19.06 -25.57 7.91
C LEU A 272 19.90 -26.55 7.07
N SER A 273 21.16 -26.21 6.78
CA SER A 273 22.07 -27.09 6.04
C SER A 273 22.25 -28.43 6.76
N ARG A 274 22.51 -28.40 8.07
CA ARG A 274 22.64 -29.63 8.89
C ARG A 274 21.37 -30.50 8.84
N LEU A 275 20.19 -29.90 8.95
CA LEU A 275 18.92 -30.64 8.90
C LEU A 275 18.70 -31.28 7.52
N ARG A 276 19.04 -30.60 6.43
CA ARG A 276 18.93 -31.14 5.08
C ARG A 276 19.89 -32.28 4.80
N SER A 277 21.10 -32.21 5.34
CA SER A 277 22.07 -33.31 5.22
C SER A 277 21.68 -34.57 6.00
N ALA A 278 20.67 -34.50 6.87
CA ALA A 278 20.16 -35.63 7.64
C ALA A 278 18.88 -36.27 7.03
N LEU A 279 18.39 -35.73 5.92
CA LEU A 279 17.31 -36.31 5.10
C LEU A 279 17.92 -37.15 3.98
#